data_AF-A0A085EW17-F1
#
_entry.id   AF-A0A085EW17-F1
#
_cell.length_a   1.000
_cell.length_b   1.000
_cell.length_c   1.000
_cell.angle_alpha   90.00
_cell.angle_beta   90.00
_cell.angle_gamma   90.00
#
_symmetry.space_group_name_H-M   'P 1'
#
loop_
_entity.id
_entity.type
_entity.pdbx_description
1 polymer ?
#
loop_
_entity_poly.entity_id
_entity_poly.type
_entity_poly.pdbx_seq_one_letter_code
_entity_poly.pdbx_strand_id
1 'polypeptide(L)'
;MSQTATLTASKTSPGRFFEDFRLGETIVHATPRTVTSGDVSLYTALYGPRFAVQSSDSFARAVGYPAAPIDDLLVFHIVFGKTVPDVSLNAVANLGYADGRFLRPVYPGDTLSTTSEVIGLKQTSAGDAGIVYVRSIGRNQHGEIVLSYARWVLVRKRAPGTPAHAEQVPELPKAVAPEELGEGCPALDLTAYDDALAGSAFRWGHYAVGESIDHVDGMTVEEAEHQLATRLYQNTAKVHFDAYSARETRFGKRLIYGGHVISLARALSFNGLGNCLHIAAINGGRHVAPLFAGDTVYAWSEVLEKAELPGRSDVGALRLRLVATKNLPCNEYPLKLGDQYAGGVILDLDYWVLLPR
;
A
#
# COMPACT_ATOMS: atom_id res chain seq x y z
N MET A 1 -15.13 -21.63 -51.84
CA MET A 1 -13.85 -21.00 -51.47
C MET A 1 -14.06 -20.29 -50.14
N SER A 2 -13.66 -20.92 -49.04
CA SER A 2 -13.81 -20.38 -47.68
C SER A 2 -12.54 -19.58 -47.34
N GLN A 3 -12.65 -18.26 -47.20
CA GLN A 3 -11.58 -17.44 -46.65
C GLN A 3 -11.62 -17.56 -45.14
N THR A 4 -10.75 -18.41 -44.58
CA THR A 4 -10.34 -18.33 -43.18
C THR A 4 -9.57 -17.04 -42.96
N ALA A 5 -10.24 -16.01 -42.46
CA ALA A 5 -9.59 -14.82 -41.93
C ALA A 5 -8.84 -15.19 -40.64
N THR A 6 -7.54 -15.39 -40.75
CA THR A 6 -6.63 -15.40 -39.60
C THR A 6 -6.71 -14.04 -38.91
N LEU A 7 -7.41 -13.98 -37.77
CA LEU A 7 -7.33 -12.86 -36.83
C LEU A 7 -5.87 -12.73 -36.39
N THR A 8 -5.15 -11.74 -36.92
CA THR A 8 -3.81 -11.41 -36.47
C THR A 8 -3.90 -10.91 -35.04
N ALA A 9 -3.47 -11.72 -34.07
CA ALA A 9 -3.42 -11.32 -32.67
C ALA A 9 -2.55 -10.06 -32.50
N SER A 10 -3.11 -9.02 -31.88
CA SER A 10 -2.39 -7.78 -31.57
C SER A 10 -1.14 -8.08 -30.74
N LYS A 11 -0.04 -7.34 -30.97
CA LYS A 11 1.18 -7.42 -30.15
C LYS A 11 1.08 -6.62 -28.84
N THR A 12 0.03 -5.81 -28.66
CA THR A 12 -0.23 -5.06 -27.44
C THR A 12 -1.15 -5.84 -26.49
N SER A 13 -0.90 -5.71 -25.18
CA SER A 13 -1.82 -6.24 -24.16
C SER A 13 -2.86 -5.17 -23.80
N PRO A 14 -4.17 -5.44 -23.95
CA PRO A 14 -5.21 -4.52 -23.50
C PRO A 14 -5.45 -4.57 -21.98
N GLY A 15 -4.72 -5.41 -21.24
CA GLY A 15 -5.06 -5.81 -19.88
C GLY A 15 -6.34 -6.65 -19.82
N ARG A 16 -6.69 -7.11 -18.62
CA ARG A 16 -7.91 -7.90 -18.38
C ARG A 16 -9.10 -6.99 -18.09
N PHE A 17 -10.27 -7.41 -18.55
CA PHE A 17 -11.59 -6.91 -18.15
C PHE A 17 -12.23 -7.92 -17.20
N PHE A 18 -13.33 -7.56 -16.54
CA PHE A 18 -13.93 -8.41 -15.51
C PHE A 18 -14.22 -9.85 -15.98
N GLU A 19 -14.76 -10.00 -17.19
CA GLU A 19 -15.08 -11.30 -17.80
C GLU A 19 -13.85 -12.13 -18.20
N ASP A 20 -12.64 -11.57 -18.14
CA ASP A 20 -11.40 -12.30 -18.45
C ASP A 20 -10.82 -13.02 -17.21
N PHE A 21 -11.32 -12.74 -16.01
CA PHE A 21 -10.85 -13.37 -14.77
C PHE A 21 -11.57 -14.69 -14.49
N ARG A 22 -10.82 -15.66 -13.98
CA ARG A 22 -11.30 -16.98 -13.58
C ARG A 22 -10.93 -17.24 -12.13
N LEU A 23 -11.93 -17.61 -11.34
CA LEU A 23 -11.73 -17.98 -9.94
C LEU A 23 -10.68 -19.12 -9.82
N GLY A 24 -9.73 -18.97 -8.89
CA GLY A 24 -8.63 -19.89 -8.65
C GLY A 24 -7.46 -19.77 -9.63
N GLU A 25 -7.53 -18.93 -10.67
CA GLU A 25 -6.39 -18.76 -11.57
C GLU A 25 -5.25 -18.03 -10.87
N THR A 26 -4.01 -18.47 -11.14
CA THR A 26 -2.80 -17.76 -10.72
C THR A 26 -2.22 -17.01 -11.90
N ILE A 27 -2.03 -15.70 -11.71
CA ILE A 27 -1.40 -14.80 -12.66
C ILE A 27 0.05 -14.59 -12.24
N VAL A 28 0.98 -14.93 -13.12
CA VAL A 28 2.40 -14.58 -12.97
C VAL A 28 2.63 -13.22 -13.61
N HIS A 29 3.04 -12.23 -12.82
CA HIS A 29 3.23 -10.88 -13.32
C HIS A 29 4.61 -10.70 -13.94
N ALA A 30 4.65 -9.93 -15.02
CA ALA A 30 5.90 -9.57 -15.67
C ALA A 30 6.76 -8.63 -14.80
N THR A 31 8.01 -8.44 -15.23
CA THR A 31 8.98 -7.47 -14.67
C THR A 31 9.40 -7.76 -13.23
N PRO A 32 10.13 -8.86 -12.96
CA PRO A 32 10.84 -8.99 -11.69
C PRO A 32 11.77 -7.77 -11.50
N ARG A 33 11.92 -7.31 -10.27
CA ARG A 33 12.55 -6.02 -9.95
C ARG A 33 13.57 -6.16 -8.84
N THR A 34 14.84 -6.03 -9.18
CA THR A 34 15.93 -5.83 -8.21
C THR A 34 15.79 -4.47 -7.56
N VAL A 35 15.67 -4.40 -6.24
CA VAL A 35 15.60 -3.14 -5.47
C VAL A 35 17.00 -2.74 -5.04
N THR A 36 17.32 -1.45 -5.07
CA THR A 36 18.68 -0.93 -4.90
C THR A 36 18.70 0.28 -3.97
N SER A 37 19.90 0.74 -3.58
CA SER A 37 20.05 1.99 -2.82
C SER A 37 19.58 3.23 -3.59
N GLY A 38 19.59 3.19 -4.93
CA GLY A 38 19.01 4.25 -5.77
C GLY A 38 17.50 4.34 -5.60
N ASP A 39 16.82 3.21 -5.43
CA ASP A 39 15.37 3.18 -5.16
C ASP A 39 15.06 3.74 -3.78
N VAL A 40 15.89 3.42 -2.77
CA VAL A 40 15.81 4.01 -1.42
C VAL A 40 15.97 5.52 -1.49
N SER A 41 17.03 6.02 -2.16
CA SER A 41 17.28 7.46 -2.27
C SER A 41 16.14 8.19 -2.96
N LEU A 42 15.58 7.62 -4.03
CA LEU A 42 14.45 8.23 -4.73
C LEU A 42 13.18 8.24 -3.87
N TYR A 43 12.89 7.15 -3.15
CA TYR A 43 11.76 7.08 -2.22
C TYR A 43 11.92 8.09 -1.08
N THR A 44 13.12 8.23 -0.51
CA THR A 44 13.41 9.26 0.49
C THR A 44 13.20 10.67 -0.06
N ALA A 45 13.65 10.95 -1.28
CA ALA A 45 13.48 12.27 -1.91
C ALA A 45 12.02 12.61 -2.23
N LEU A 46 11.18 11.60 -2.49
CA LEU A 46 9.77 11.78 -2.84
C LEU A 46 8.88 12.05 -1.62
N TYR A 47 9.19 11.46 -0.47
CA TYR A 47 8.30 11.47 0.70
C TYR A 47 8.93 12.04 1.97
N GLY A 48 10.26 12.10 2.04
CA GLY A 48 10.99 12.55 3.23
C GLY A 48 10.79 11.72 4.51
N PRO A 49 10.59 10.38 4.49
CA PRO A 49 10.49 9.59 5.72
C PRO A 49 11.79 9.71 6.52
N ARG A 50 11.68 9.78 7.85
CA ARG A 50 12.81 9.94 8.77
C ARG A 50 13.00 8.78 9.76
N PHE A 51 12.31 7.65 9.55
CA PHE A 51 12.46 6.46 10.40
C PHE A 51 13.90 5.96 10.37
N ALA A 52 14.53 5.87 11.56
CA ALA A 52 15.98 5.71 11.68
C ALA A 52 16.49 4.38 11.14
N VAL A 53 15.73 3.29 11.33
CA VAL A 53 16.10 1.93 10.88
C VAL A 53 16.30 1.89 9.37
N GLN A 54 15.42 2.50 8.59
CA GLN A 54 15.50 2.54 7.12
C GLN A 54 16.50 3.59 6.62
N SER A 55 16.78 4.61 7.44
CA SER A 55 17.61 5.76 7.04
C SER A 55 19.10 5.54 7.28
N SER A 56 19.46 4.70 8.25
CA SER A 56 20.84 4.58 8.72
C SER A 56 21.26 3.13 8.89
N ASP A 57 22.24 2.77 8.08
CA ASP A 57 22.91 1.47 8.09
C ASP A 57 23.63 1.19 9.43
N SER A 58 24.17 2.24 10.06
CA SER A 58 24.79 2.13 11.39
C SER A 58 23.75 1.96 12.50
N PHE A 59 22.63 2.70 12.44
CA PHE A 59 21.54 2.56 13.41
C PHE A 59 20.91 1.16 13.30
N ALA A 60 20.56 0.74 12.08
CA ALA A 60 19.98 -0.57 11.81
C ALA A 60 20.87 -1.71 12.34
N ARG A 61 22.18 -1.66 12.08
CA ARG A 61 23.14 -2.63 12.61
C ARG A 61 23.26 -2.62 14.13
N ALA A 62 23.26 -1.43 14.75
CA ALA A 62 23.32 -1.33 16.20
C ALA A 62 22.12 -2.01 16.88
N VAL A 63 20.94 -1.94 16.27
CA VAL A 63 19.70 -2.50 16.85
C VAL A 63 19.35 -3.90 16.33
N GLY A 64 20.24 -4.58 15.61
CA GLY A 64 20.08 -6.00 15.27
C GLY A 64 19.73 -6.35 13.81
N TYR A 65 19.62 -5.37 12.93
CA TYR A 65 19.49 -5.63 11.48
C TYR A 65 20.88 -5.85 10.84
N PRO A 66 21.00 -6.62 9.74
CA PRO A 66 22.27 -6.72 9.00
C PRO A 66 22.66 -5.41 8.28
N ALA A 67 21.67 -4.62 7.87
CA ALA A 67 21.78 -3.33 7.17
C ALA A 67 20.43 -2.60 7.29
N ALA A 68 20.34 -1.35 6.82
CA ALA A 68 19.06 -0.67 6.69
C ALA A 68 18.16 -1.43 5.69
N PRO A 69 16.96 -1.89 6.10
CA PRO A 69 16.02 -2.53 5.19
C PRO A 69 15.39 -1.51 4.25
N ILE A 70 14.91 -1.99 3.10
CA ILE A 70 14.00 -1.24 2.22
C ILE A 70 12.72 -0.93 3.01
N ASP A 71 12.21 0.30 2.85
CA ASP A 71 10.95 0.73 3.48
C ASP A 71 9.79 -0.22 3.13
N ASP A 72 8.99 -0.61 4.13
CA ASP A 72 7.90 -1.57 3.98
C ASP A 72 6.90 -1.11 2.90
N LEU A 73 6.58 0.19 2.84
CA LEU A 73 5.67 0.71 1.83
C LEU A 73 6.31 0.77 0.44
N LEU A 74 7.62 1.00 0.33
CA LEU A 74 8.33 0.86 -0.95
C LEU A 74 8.22 -0.59 -1.47
N VAL A 75 8.42 -1.59 -0.61
CA VAL A 75 8.20 -3.01 -0.96
C VAL A 75 6.75 -3.22 -1.42
N PHE A 76 5.77 -2.72 -0.64
CA PHE A 76 4.36 -2.83 -0.99
C PHE A 76 4.04 -2.19 -2.35
N HIS A 77 4.54 -0.99 -2.63
CA HIS A 77 4.28 -0.29 -3.87
C HIS A 77 4.93 -0.97 -5.08
N ILE A 78 6.14 -1.52 -4.94
CA ILE A 78 6.77 -2.32 -5.99
C ILE A 78 5.94 -3.56 -6.29
N VAL A 79 5.60 -4.35 -5.26
CA VAL A 79 4.80 -5.58 -5.41
C VAL A 79 3.44 -5.25 -6.03
N PHE A 80 2.75 -4.22 -5.52
CA PHE A 80 1.47 -3.75 -6.04
C PHE A 80 1.58 -3.33 -7.51
N GLY A 81 2.61 -2.54 -7.84
CA GLY A 81 2.87 -2.06 -9.19
C GLY A 81 2.99 -3.18 -10.21
N LYS A 82 3.57 -4.33 -9.83
CA LYS A 82 3.72 -5.50 -10.71
C LYS A 82 2.35 -6.06 -11.11
N THR A 83 1.36 -5.97 -10.23
CA THR A 83 0.01 -6.52 -10.46
C THR A 83 -0.84 -5.64 -11.37
N VAL A 84 -0.48 -4.36 -11.55
CA VAL A 84 -1.35 -3.38 -12.21
C VAL A 84 -1.69 -3.74 -13.66
N PRO A 85 -0.73 -4.11 -14.53
CA PRO A 85 -1.02 -4.43 -15.93
C PRO A 85 -2.09 -5.50 -16.09
N ASP A 86 -2.08 -6.51 -15.21
CA ASP A 86 -2.94 -7.69 -15.33
C ASP A 86 -4.22 -7.59 -14.51
N VAL A 87 -4.20 -6.93 -13.36
CA VAL A 87 -5.34 -6.89 -12.43
C VAL A 87 -6.15 -5.60 -12.55
N SER A 88 -5.49 -4.45 -12.68
CA SER A 88 -6.16 -3.15 -12.48
C SER A 88 -5.94 -2.12 -13.57
N LEU A 89 -5.37 -2.49 -14.72
CA LEU A 89 -5.21 -1.59 -15.85
C LEU A 89 -6.57 -1.00 -16.32
N ASN A 90 -7.62 -1.82 -16.29
CA ASN A 90 -8.99 -1.45 -16.65
C ASN A 90 -9.90 -1.24 -15.42
N ALA A 91 -9.31 -1.13 -14.23
CA ALA A 91 -10.07 -0.86 -13.01
C ALA A 91 -10.62 0.58 -12.98
N VAL A 92 -11.78 0.74 -12.36
CA VAL A 92 -12.36 2.02 -11.98
C VAL A 92 -11.75 2.52 -10.69
N ALA A 93 -11.63 1.63 -9.69
CA ALA A 93 -11.11 1.94 -8.37
C ALA A 93 -10.61 0.69 -7.65
N ASN A 94 -9.66 0.88 -6.73
CA ASN A 94 -9.36 -0.10 -5.69
C ASN A 94 -10.31 0.12 -4.52
N LEU A 95 -11.01 -0.93 -4.11
CA LEU A 95 -12.09 -0.85 -3.13
C LEU A 95 -11.64 -1.21 -1.71
N GLY A 96 -10.53 -1.94 -1.57
CA GLY A 96 -9.90 -2.16 -0.28
C GLY A 96 -8.73 -3.13 -0.31
N TYR A 97 -8.21 -3.37 0.88
CA TYR A 97 -7.11 -4.28 1.20
C TYR A 97 -7.53 -5.10 2.42
N ALA A 98 -6.94 -6.28 2.59
CA ALA A 98 -7.03 -7.07 3.81
C ALA A 98 -5.83 -8.01 3.90
N ASP A 99 -5.59 -8.53 5.10
CA ASP A 99 -4.64 -9.62 5.32
C ASP A 99 -3.24 -9.33 4.73
N GLY A 100 -2.82 -8.05 4.78
CA GLY A 100 -1.51 -7.62 4.33
C GLY A 100 -0.46 -7.94 5.39
N ARG A 101 0.57 -8.72 5.06
CA ARG A 101 1.59 -9.17 6.02
C ARG A 101 2.98 -8.98 5.43
N PHE A 102 3.84 -8.28 6.15
CA PHE A 102 5.26 -8.12 5.84
C PHE A 102 6.03 -9.22 6.57
N LEU A 103 6.48 -10.22 5.82
CA LEU A 103 6.97 -11.49 6.39
C LEU A 103 8.49 -11.57 6.43
N ARG A 104 9.19 -10.78 5.61
CA ARG A 104 10.66 -10.70 5.61
C ARG A 104 11.11 -9.28 5.28
N PRO A 105 12.18 -8.78 5.92
CA PRO A 105 12.81 -7.55 5.49
C PRO A 105 13.41 -7.75 4.09
N VAL A 106 13.33 -6.72 3.26
CA VAL A 106 13.97 -6.67 1.94
C VAL A 106 15.18 -5.77 2.05
N TYR A 107 16.28 -6.12 1.39
CA TYR A 107 17.51 -5.32 1.38
C TYR A 107 17.87 -4.85 -0.04
N PRO A 108 18.66 -3.76 -0.16
CA PRO A 108 19.29 -3.40 -1.43
C PRO A 108 20.05 -4.61 -2.02
N GLY A 109 19.72 -4.97 -3.26
CA GLY A 109 20.22 -6.15 -3.97
C GLY A 109 19.17 -7.25 -4.15
N ASP A 110 18.13 -7.30 -3.31
CA ASP A 110 17.06 -8.30 -3.46
C ASP A 110 16.23 -8.06 -4.72
N THR A 111 15.74 -9.15 -5.33
CA THR A 111 14.90 -9.11 -6.53
C THR A 111 13.51 -9.62 -6.24
N LEU A 112 12.51 -8.74 -6.38
CA LEU A 112 11.12 -9.04 -6.11
C LEU A 112 10.39 -9.52 -7.37
N SER A 113 9.62 -10.60 -7.25
CA SER A 113 8.67 -11.09 -8.25
C SER A 113 7.29 -11.25 -7.62
N THR A 114 6.22 -11.08 -8.40
CA THR A 114 4.85 -11.10 -7.87
C THR A 114 3.96 -12.07 -8.62
N THR A 115 3.12 -12.80 -7.88
CA THR A 115 2.00 -13.60 -8.41
C THR A 115 0.70 -13.14 -7.77
N SER A 116 -0.43 -13.21 -8.48
CA SER A 116 -1.77 -13.00 -7.90
C SER A 116 -2.69 -14.18 -8.18
N GLU A 117 -3.33 -14.70 -7.14
CA GLU A 117 -4.44 -15.66 -7.26
C GLU A 117 -5.77 -14.93 -7.25
N VAL A 118 -6.68 -15.25 -8.17
CA VAL A 118 -8.07 -14.74 -8.14
C VAL A 118 -8.86 -15.54 -7.12
N ILE A 119 -9.11 -14.94 -5.95
CA ILE A 119 -9.80 -15.57 -4.81
C ILE A 119 -11.29 -15.23 -4.75
N GLY A 120 -11.78 -14.39 -5.65
CA GLY A 120 -13.19 -14.01 -5.69
C GLY A 120 -13.57 -13.14 -6.89
N LEU A 121 -14.83 -13.25 -7.28
CA LEU A 121 -15.45 -12.51 -8.37
C LEU A 121 -16.90 -12.19 -7.99
N LYS A 122 -17.34 -10.95 -8.20
CA LYS A 122 -18.74 -10.55 -7.99
C LYS A 122 -19.16 -9.52 -9.02
N GLN A 123 -20.16 -9.80 -9.85
CA GLN A 123 -20.64 -8.81 -10.80
C GLN A 123 -21.39 -7.68 -10.09
N THR A 124 -21.34 -6.47 -10.65
CA THR A 124 -22.23 -5.38 -10.19
C THR A 124 -23.66 -5.63 -10.67
N SER A 125 -24.65 -5.13 -9.93
CA SER A 125 -26.07 -5.24 -10.34
C SER A 125 -26.36 -4.57 -11.68
N ALA A 126 -25.59 -3.54 -12.06
CA ALA A 126 -25.71 -2.86 -13.36
C ALA A 126 -25.17 -3.70 -14.53
N GLY A 127 -24.38 -4.74 -14.27
CA GLY A 127 -23.89 -5.67 -15.30
C GLY A 127 -22.82 -5.11 -16.24
N ASP A 128 -22.28 -3.93 -15.95
CA ASP A 128 -21.25 -3.19 -16.71
C ASP A 128 -19.83 -3.32 -16.12
N ALA A 129 -19.72 -3.87 -14.90
CA ALA A 129 -18.48 -4.06 -14.16
C ALA A 129 -18.58 -5.25 -13.19
N GLY A 130 -17.48 -5.56 -12.53
CA GLY A 130 -17.47 -6.50 -11.41
C GLY A 130 -16.28 -6.29 -10.49
N ILE A 131 -16.40 -6.81 -9.27
CA ILE A 131 -15.37 -6.78 -8.25
C ILE A 131 -14.52 -8.04 -8.37
N VAL A 132 -13.22 -7.85 -8.54
CA VAL A 132 -12.23 -8.92 -8.57
C VAL A 132 -11.43 -8.89 -7.27
N TYR A 133 -11.41 -9.99 -6.55
CA TYR A 133 -10.61 -10.19 -5.34
C TYR A 133 -9.36 -10.98 -5.71
N VAL A 134 -8.20 -10.46 -5.36
CA VAL A 134 -6.92 -11.15 -5.58
C VAL A 134 -6.12 -11.26 -4.30
N ARG A 135 -5.43 -12.39 -4.12
CA ARG A 135 -4.33 -12.54 -3.16
C ARG A 135 -3.02 -12.40 -3.92
N SER A 136 -2.30 -11.31 -3.67
CA SER A 136 -1.02 -11.01 -4.31
C SER A 136 0.12 -11.37 -3.36
N ILE A 137 1.13 -12.08 -3.86
CA ILE A 137 2.30 -12.54 -3.11
C ILE A 137 3.56 -12.05 -3.81
N GLY A 138 4.36 -11.27 -3.11
CA GLY A 138 5.71 -10.87 -3.49
C GLY A 138 6.74 -11.83 -2.91
N ARG A 139 7.69 -12.28 -3.74
CA ARG A 139 8.81 -13.15 -3.35
C ARG A 139 10.15 -12.56 -3.75
N ASN A 140 11.19 -12.79 -2.95
CA ASN A 140 12.56 -12.47 -3.32
C ASN A 140 13.17 -13.53 -4.26
N GLN A 141 14.44 -13.36 -4.64
CA GLN A 141 15.20 -14.27 -5.50
C GLN A 141 15.39 -15.68 -4.92
N HIS A 142 15.21 -15.85 -3.61
CA HIS A 142 15.32 -17.13 -2.91
C HIS A 142 13.97 -17.85 -2.81
N GLY A 143 12.89 -17.27 -3.35
CA GLY A 143 11.55 -17.82 -3.29
C GLY A 143 10.83 -17.55 -1.96
N GLU A 144 11.45 -16.79 -1.06
CA GLU A 144 10.86 -16.43 0.23
C GLU A 144 9.78 -15.38 0.03
N ILE A 145 8.66 -15.53 0.73
CA ILE A 145 7.58 -14.53 0.68
C ILE A 145 8.00 -13.34 1.53
N VAL A 146 8.09 -12.17 0.90
CA VAL A 146 8.40 -10.91 1.61
C VAL A 146 7.11 -10.18 1.98
N LEU A 147 6.08 -10.29 1.16
CA LEU A 147 4.79 -9.64 1.33
C LEU A 147 3.66 -10.50 0.75
N SER A 148 2.57 -10.63 1.50
CA SER A 148 1.31 -11.20 1.02
C SER A 148 0.18 -10.25 1.39
N TYR A 149 -0.77 -10.00 0.49
CA TYR A 149 -1.98 -9.24 0.81
C TYR A 149 -3.16 -9.65 -0.08
N ALA A 150 -4.38 -9.46 0.42
CA ALA A 150 -5.58 -9.46 -0.40
C ALA A 150 -5.99 -8.03 -0.76
N ARG A 151 -6.48 -7.83 -1.98
CA ARG A 151 -7.14 -6.58 -2.40
C ARG A 151 -8.30 -6.87 -3.33
N TRP A 152 -9.23 -5.93 -3.44
CA TRP A 152 -10.30 -6.04 -4.42
C TRP A 152 -10.51 -4.74 -5.20
N VAL A 153 -10.79 -4.91 -6.49
CA VAL A 153 -10.87 -3.82 -7.47
C VAL A 153 -12.16 -3.90 -8.27
N LEU A 154 -12.77 -2.76 -8.55
CA LEU A 154 -13.89 -2.66 -9.48
C LEU A 154 -13.34 -2.60 -10.90
N VAL A 155 -13.54 -3.64 -11.70
CA VAL A 155 -13.04 -3.74 -13.08
C VAL A 155 -14.19 -3.61 -14.07
N ARG A 156 -13.99 -2.81 -15.11
CA ARG A 156 -14.97 -2.67 -16.19
C ARG A 156 -15.12 -3.97 -16.96
N LYS A 157 -16.31 -4.19 -17.51
CA LYS A 157 -16.50 -5.18 -18.57
C LYS A 157 -16.17 -4.57 -19.92
N ARG A 158 -15.78 -5.42 -20.87
CA ARG A 158 -15.46 -4.95 -22.23
C ARG A 158 -16.72 -4.48 -22.94
N ALA A 159 -17.82 -5.19 -22.69
CA ALA A 159 -19.17 -4.80 -23.06
C ALA A 159 -20.13 -5.05 -21.88
N PRO A 160 -21.13 -4.17 -21.66
CA PRO A 160 -22.20 -4.44 -20.71
C PRO A 160 -22.92 -5.75 -21.05
N GLY A 161 -23.30 -6.51 -20.02
CA GLY A 161 -24.09 -7.74 -20.19
C GLY A 161 -23.31 -9.03 -20.52
N THR A 162 -21.99 -8.98 -20.75
CA THR A 162 -21.18 -10.21 -20.96
C THR A 162 -21.31 -11.19 -19.77
N PRO A 163 -21.65 -12.48 -19.93
CA PRO A 163 -21.81 -13.39 -18.80
C PRO A 163 -20.54 -13.52 -17.94
N ALA A 164 -20.71 -13.63 -16.62
CA ALA A 164 -19.63 -13.92 -15.68
C ALA A 164 -19.47 -15.45 -15.51
N HIS A 165 -18.24 -15.92 -15.22
CA HIS A 165 -17.94 -17.35 -15.12
C HIS A 165 -18.52 -18.00 -13.85
N ALA A 166 -18.23 -17.41 -12.68
CA ALA A 166 -18.72 -17.84 -11.37
C ALA A 166 -18.59 -16.67 -10.38
N GLU A 167 -19.53 -16.55 -9.44
CA GLU A 167 -19.47 -15.56 -8.37
C GLU A 167 -19.08 -16.20 -7.05
N GLN A 168 -18.08 -15.61 -6.39
CA GLN A 168 -17.67 -15.95 -5.04
C GLN A 168 -17.08 -14.69 -4.38
N VAL A 169 -17.55 -14.37 -3.18
CA VAL A 169 -16.93 -13.36 -2.33
C VAL A 169 -16.16 -14.09 -1.23
N PRO A 170 -14.84 -13.93 -1.13
CA PRO A 170 -14.07 -14.60 -0.09
C PRO A 170 -14.36 -13.96 1.26
N GLU A 171 -14.28 -14.76 2.31
CA GLU A 171 -14.14 -14.25 3.68
C GLU A 171 -12.70 -13.79 3.89
N LEU A 172 -12.53 -12.55 4.35
CA LEU A 172 -11.23 -11.97 4.63
C LEU A 172 -11.20 -11.51 6.09
N PRO A 173 -10.07 -11.69 6.80
CA PRO A 173 -9.97 -11.25 8.18
C PRO A 173 -10.11 -9.73 8.27
N LYS A 174 -10.76 -9.26 9.35
CA LYS A 174 -10.90 -7.82 9.61
C LYS A 174 -9.59 -7.15 10.02
N ALA A 175 -8.68 -7.93 10.59
CA ALA A 175 -7.33 -7.54 10.96
C ALA A 175 -6.46 -8.80 11.02
N VAL A 176 -5.16 -8.64 10.76
CA VAL A 176 -4.16 -9.68 11.01
C VAL A 176 -4.02 -9.85 12.52
N ALA A 177 -3.99 -11.09 12.98
CA ALA A 177 -3.91 -11.40 14.41
C ALA A 177 -2.49 -11.11 14.95
N PRO A 178 -2.35 -10.64 16.21
CA PRO A 178 -1.04 -10.33 16.79
C PRO A 178 -0.01 -11.46 16.75
N GLU A 179 -0.45 -12.71 16.87
CA GLU A 179 0.38 -13.91 16.78
C GLU A 179 0.97 -14.17 15.38
N GLU A 180 0.43 -13.51 14.35
CA GLU A 180 0.92 -13.57 12.97
C GLU A 180 1.86 -12.40 12.63
N LEU A 181 2.14 -11.51 13.60
CA LEU A 181 3.02 -10.35 13.44
C LEU A 181 4.47 -10.68 13.84
N GLY A 182 5.39 -9.82 13.41
CA GLY A 182 6.79 -9.83 13.88
C GLY A 182 7.76 -10.67 13.08
N GLU A 183 7.29 -11.53 12.17
CA GLU A 183 8.17 -12.36 11.33
C GLU A 183 9.10 -11.50 10.44
N GLY A 184 8.61 -10.37 9.95
CA GLY A 184 9.38 -9.39 9.15
C GLY A 184 10.33 -8.49 9.96
N CYS A 185 10.32 -8.58 11.29
CA CYS A 185 11.10 -7.72 12.19
C CYS A 185 12.11 -8.55 13.00
N PRO A 186 13.43 -8.40 12.74
CA PRO A 186 14.48 -8.98 13.56
C PRO A 186 14.31 -8.67 15.06
N ALA A 187 14.91 -9.49 15.92
CA ALA A 187 15.00 -9.18 17.35
C ALA A 187 15.85 -7.93 17.55
N LEU A 188 15.33 -6.96 18.31
CA LEU A 188 16.03 -5.71 18.55
C LEU A 188 16.95 -5.79 19.77
N ASP A 189 18.15 -5.21 19.65
CA ASP A 189 18.97 -4.89 20.82
C ASP A 189 18.54 -3.55 21.41
N LEU A 190 17.70 -3.61 22.45
CA LEU A 190 17.20 -2.43 23.15
C LEU A 190 18.29 -1.66 23.91
N THR A 191 19.42 -2.28 24.23
CA THR A 191 20.52 -1.60 24.94
C THR A 191 21.28 -0.64 24.02
N ALA A 192 21.23 -0.91 22.71
CA ALA A 192 21.82 -0.08 21.66
C ALA A 192 20.81 0.89 21.01
N TYR A 193 19.55 0.88 21.44
CA TYR A 193 18.50 1.72 20.86
C TYR A 193 18.59 3.16 21.37
N ASP A 194 19.09 4.07 20.53
CA ASP A 194 19.24 5.49 20.82
C ASP A 194 17.97 6.27 20.43
N ASP A 195 17.19 6.68 21.44
CA ASP A 195 15.93 7.41 21.25
C ASP A 195 16.15 8.82 20.65
N ALA A 196 17.32 9.44 20.88
CA ALA A 196 17.64 10.74 20.30
C ALA A 196 17.91 10.63 18.80
N LEU A 197 18.64 9.58 18.37
CA LEU A 197 18.83 9.28 16.95
C LEU A 197 17.56 8.78 16.27
N ALA A 198 16.71 8.04 16.99
CA ALA A 198 15.40 7.63 16.50
C ALA A 198 14.42 8.81 16.34
N GLY A 199 14.67 9.92 17.06
CA GLY A 199 13.89 11.15 16.98
C GLY A 199 12.62 11.16 17.83
N SER A 200 12.49 10.24 18.80
CA SER A 200 11.39 10.19 19.75
C SER A 200 11.78 9.47 21.03
N ALA A 201 11.39 10.01 22.19
CA ALA A 201 11.49 9.33 23.47
C ALA A 201 10.30 8.37 23.74
N PHE A 202 9.24 8.44 22.93
CA PHE A 202 8.03 7.64 23.13
C PHE A 202 8.17 6.25 22.53
N ARG A 203 8.27 5.25 23.41
CA ARG A 203 8.24 3.80 23.11
C ARG A 203 6.82 3.22 23.24
N TRP A 204 6.63 1.94 22.93
CA TRP A 204 5.32 1.26 22.94
C TRP A 204 4.54 1.49 24.25
N GLY A 205 5.22 1.49 25.40
CA GLY A 205 4.59 1.74 26.70
C GLY A 205 3.91 3.12 26.83
N HIS A 206 4.32 4.12 26.05
CA HIS A 206 3.87 5.51 26.17
C HIS A 206 2.58 5.83 25.42
N TYR A 207 2.19 5.00 24.45
CA TYR A 207 0.96 5.20 23.68
C TYR A 207 -0.25 4.60 24.41
N ALA A 208 -1.41 5.24 24.30
CA ALA A 208 -2.66 4.74 24.89
C ALA A 208 -3.69 4.36 23.83
N VAL A 209 -4.47 3.30 24.04
CA VAL A 209 -5.60 2.97 23.16
C VAL A 209 -6.64 4.11 23.21
N GLY A 210 -7.12 4.53 22.05
CA GLY A 210 -8.02 5.67 21.86
C GLY A 210 -7.33 7.03 21.77
N GLU A 211 -5.99 7.08 21.90
CA GLU A 211 -5.23 8.30 21.69
C GLU A 211 -5.23 8.70 20.21
N SER A 212 -5.50 9.99 19.95
CA SER A 212 -5.41 10.59 18.63
C SER A 212 -4.20 11.53 18.56
N ILE A 213 -3.48 11.48 17.44
CA ILE A 213 -2.22 12.19 17.22
C ILE A 213 -2.35 13.00 15.92
N ASP A 214 -2.38 14.32 16.04
CA ASP A 214 -2.25 15.22 14.89
C ASP A 214 -0.76 15.27 14.48
N HIS A 215 -0.47 14.95 13.22
CA HIS A 215 0.91 14.97 12.72
C HIS A 215 1.36 16.36 12.28
N VAL A 216 0.44 17.35 12.28
CA VAL A 216 0.67 18.80 12.09
C VAL A 216 1.10 19.20 10.68
N ASP A 217 2.15 18.56 10.17
CA ASP A 217 2.81 18.90 8.92
C ASP A 217 1.90 18.66 7.70
N GLY A 218 2.02 19.53 6.70
CA GLY A 218 1.32 19.45 5.43
C GLY A 218 2.29 19.43 4.25
N MET A 219 2.04 18.57 3.26
CA MET A 219 2.89 18.44 2.06
C MET A 219 2.08 18.58 0.78
N THR A 220 2.38 19.61 -0.01
CA THR A 220 1.74 19.86 -1.32
C THR A 220 2.26 18.90 -2.37
N VAL A 221 1.34 18.31 -3.15
CA VAL A 221 1.71 17.31 -4.14
C VAL A 221 1.86 17.89 -5.54
N GLU A 222 2.97 17.60 -6.19
CA GLU A 222 3.28 18.07 -7.55
C GLU A 222 3.06 16.99 -8.62
N GLU A 223 2.85 17.41 -9.88
CA GLU A 223 2.63 16.45 -10.98
C GLU A 223 3.85 15.55 -11.24
N ALA A 224 5.06 16.09 -11.09
CA ALA A 224 6.27 15.36 -11.39
C ALA A 224 6.55 14.25 -10.35
N GLU A 225 6.40 14.55 -9.06
CA GLU A 225 6.77 13.63 -7.99
C GLU A 225 5.88 12.38 -7.95
N HIS A 226 4.56 12.50 -8.08
CA HIS A 226 3.70 11.31 -8.05
C HIS A 226 3.92 10.43 -9.28
N GLN A 227 4.22 11.04 -10.44
CA GLN A 227 4.56 10.28 -11.65
C GLN A 227 5.91 9.59 -11.52
N LEU A 228 6.92 10.24 -10.91
CA LEU A 228 8.22 9.64 -10.62
C LEU A 228 8.07 8.47 -9.65
N ALA A 229 7.32 8.64 -8.56
CA ALA A 229 6.98 7.56 -7.64
C ALA A 229 6.28 6.39 -8.36
N THR A 230 5.25 6.68 -9.15
CA THR A 230 4.48 5.65 -9.86
C THR A 230 5.34 4.90 -10.89
N ARG A 231 6.28 5.60 -11.56
CA ARG A 231 7.28 5.00 -12.46
C ARG A 231 8.31 4.16 -11.72
N LEU A 232 8.77 4.59 -10.54
CA LEU A 232 9.67 3.82 -9.67
C LEU A 232 9.09 2.43 -9.37
N TYR A 233 7.78 2.38 -9.10
CA TYR A 233 7.04 1.13 -8.87
C TYR A 233 6.76 0.32 -10.15
N GLN A 234 7.02 0.92 -11.32
CA GLN A 234 6.59 0.46 -12.65
C GLN A 234 5.08 0.13 -12.68
N ASN A 235 4.29 0.94 -11.98
CA ASN A 235 2.83 0.92 -12.06
C ASN A 235 2.41 1.66 -13.33
N THR A 236 1.57 1.02 -14.16
CA THR A 236 1.20 1.52 -15.50
C THR A 236 -0.25 2.01 -15.60
N ALA A 237 -0.94 2.24 -14.49
CA ALA A 237 -2.32 2.73 -14.53
C ALA A 237 -2.38 4.11 -15.22
N LYS A 238 -3.11 4.17 -16.33
CA LYS A 238 -3.10 5.31 -17.27
C LYS A 238 -3.50 6.63 -16.63
N VAL A 239 -4.40 6.57 -15.64
CA VAL A 239 -4.95 7.73 -14.93
C VAL A 239 -3.89 8.58 -14.22
N HIS A 240 -2.70 8.03 -13.95
CA HIS A 240 -1.59 8.75 -13.32
C HIS A 240 -0.72 9.51 -14.33
N PHE A 241 -0.81 9.18 -15.62
CA PHE A 241 0.17 9.63 -16.61
C PHE A 241 -0.41 10.50 -17.71
N ASP A 242 -1.55 10.08 -18.27
CA ASP A 242 -2.07 10.65 -19.51
C ASP A 242 -2.98 11.84 -19.23
N ALA A 243 -2.38 13.04 -19.22
CA ALA A 243 -3.12 14.28 -19.06
C ALA A 243 -4.04 14.60 -20.25
N TYR A 244 -3.75 14.08 -21.45
CA TYR A 244 -4.58 14.32 -22.63
C TYR A 244 -5.90 13.55 -22.50
N SER A 245 -5.82 12.24 -22.28
CA SER A 245 -7.02 11.41 -22.04
C SER A 245 -7.76 11.80 -20.75
N ALA A 246 -7.05 12.29 -19.73
CA ALA A 246 -7.67 12.70 -18.46
C ALA A 246 -8.65 13.89 -18.60
N ARG A 247 -8.50 14.73 -19.64
CA ARG A 247 -9.42 15.87 -19.93
C ARG A 247 -10.86 15.43 -20.13
N GLU A 248 -11.05 14.25 -20.73
CA GLU A 248 -12.37 13.67 -21.02
C GLU A 248 -12.97 12.92 -19.82
N THR A 249 -12.19 12.73 -18.75
CA THR A 249 -12.71 12.13 -17.52
C THR A 249 -13.47 13.15 -16.70
N ARG A 250 -14.36 12.70 -15.82
CA ARG A 250 -15.13 13.59 -14.91
C ARG A 250 -14.29 14.54 -14.04
N PHE A 251 -12.98 14.29 -13.92
CA PHE A 251 -12.07 15.10 -13.13
C PHE A 251 -11.30 16.12 -13.97
N GLY A 252 -11.18 15.92 -15.28
CA GLY A 252 -10.44 16.82 -16.19
C GLY A 252 -8.92 16.86 -16.01
N LYS A 253 -8.35 16.05 -15.11
CA LYS A 253 -6.91 16.00 -14.79
C LYS A 253 -6.49 14.62 -14.28
N ARG A 254 -5.18 14.37 -14.26
CA ARG A 254 -4.58 13.11 -13.79
C ARG A 254 -4.96 12.87 -12.33
N LEU A 255 -5.14 11.60 -11.98
CA LEU A 255 -5.34 11.16 -10.60
C LEU A 255 -3.99 10.77 -10.00
N ILE A 256 -3.71 11.20 -8.77
CA ILE A 256 -2.56 10.69 -8.02
C ILE A 256 -2.82 9.25 -7.58
N TYR A 257 -1.79 8.41 -7.63
CA TYR A 257 -1.84 7.04 -7.13
C TYR A 257 -2.18 7.03 -5.64
N GLY A 258 -3.23 6.31 -5.24
CA GLY A 258 -3.65 6.23 -3.83
C GLY A 258 -2.55 5.75 -2.89
N GLY A 259 -1.64 4.86 -3.32
CA GLY A 259 -0.50 4.46 -2.50
C GLY A 259 0.52 5.58 -2.26
N HIS A 260 0.59 6.59 -3.14
CA HIS A 260 1.38 7.78 -2.89
C HIS A 260 0.86 8.55 -1.66
N VAL A 261 -0.46 8.59 -1.46
CA VAL A 261 -1.08 9.17 -0.25
C VAL A 261 -0.72 8.36 1.01
N ILE A 262 -0.67 7.03 0.90
CA ILE A 262 -0.25 6.15 2.01
C ILE A 262 1.19 6.48 2.43
N SER A 263 2.12 6.58 1.47
CA SER A 263 3.52 6.94 1.73
C SER A 263 3.67 8.34 2.33
N LEU A 264 2.95 9.35 1.81
CA LEU A 264 2.96 10.71 2.37
C LEU A 264 2.45 10.73 3.81
N ALA A 265 1.28 10.13 4.06
CA ALA A 265 0.70 10.07 5.40
C ALA A 265 1.63 9.35 6.38
N ARG A 266 2.30 8.28 5.92
CA ARG A 266 3.28 7.56 6.72
C ARG A 266 4.52 8.41 7.03
N ALA A 267 5.04 9.16 6.06
CA ALA A 267 6.17 10.06 6.28
C ALA A 267 5.82 11.17 7.29
N LEU A 268 4.64 11.80 7.13
CA LEU A 268 4.11 12.80 8.07
C LEU A 268 3.94 12.20 9.48
N SER A 269 3.52 10.94 9.57
CA SER A 269 3.31 10.25 10.85
C SER A 269 4.55 10.17 11.74
N PHE A 270 5.75 10.34 11.18
CA PHE A 270 6.98 10.42 11.97
C PHE A 270 6.86 11.43 13.12
N ASN A 271 6.18 12.56 12.88
CA ASN A 271 5.84 13.51 13.93
C ASN A 271 4.74 12.91 14.83
N GLY A 272 5.16 12.35 15.98
CA GLY A 272 4.30 11.67 16.93
C GLY A 272 4.44 10.14 16.95
N LEU A 273 4.95 9.52 15.88
CA LEU A 273 5.17 8.06 15.79
C LEU A 273 6.61 7.68 15.40
N GLY A 274 7.61 8.51 15.70
CA GLY A 274 9.00 8.33 15.24
C GLY A 274 9.65 6.97 15.55
N ASN A 275 9.26 6.31 16.65
CA ASN A 275 9.76 4.97 17.01
C ASN A 275 8.99 3.81 16.37
N CYS A 276 7.87 4.06 15.69
CA CYS A 276 7.16 3.04 14.92
C CYS A 276 8.01 2.66 13.71
N LEU A 277 8.92 1.70 13.86
CA LEU A 277 10.00 1.44 12.91
C LEU A 277 9.64 0.45 11.79
N HIS A 278 8.62 -0.39 11.96
CA HIS A 278 8.25 -1.40 10.97
C HIS A 278 6.73 -1.50 10.83
N ILE A 279 6.23 -1.52 9.60
CA ILE A 279 4.83 -1.86 9.33
C ILE A 279 4.75 -3.39 9.21
N ALA A 280 4.14 -4.04 10.19
CA ALA A 280 4.03 -5.51 10.20
C ALA A 280 2.84 -6.00 9.36
N ALA A 281 1.75 -5.23 9.31
CA ALA A 281 0.56 -5.64 8.58
C ALA A 281 -0.32 -4.48 8.11
N ILE A 282 -1.10 -4.71 7.05
CA ILE A 282 -2.18 -3.84 6.58
C ILE A 282 -3.50 -4.61 6.75
N ASN A 283 -4.32 -4.15 7.69
CA ASN A 283 -5.62 -4.75 8.01
C ASN A 283 -6.70 -4.31 7.02
N GLY A 284 -6.61 -3.06 6.57
CA GLY A 284 -7.55 -2.48 5.63
C GLY A 284 -7.11 -1.12 5.14
N GLY A 285 -7.72 -0.63 4.06
CA GLY A 285 -7.44 0.71 3.57
C GLY A 285 -8.47 1.17 2.56
N ARG A 286 -8.88 2.43 2.64
CA ARG A 286 -9.83 3.05 1.72
C ARG A 286 -9.26 4.34 1.16
N HIS A 287 -9.25 4.43 -0.17
CA HIS A 287 -8.99 5.68 -0.90
C HIS A 287 -10.32 6.42 -1.03
N VAL A 288 -10.63 7.25 -0.04
CA VAL A 288 -11.96 7.85 0.18
C VAL A 288 -12.32 8.84 -0.91
N ALA A 289 -11.36 9.68 -1.31
CA ALA A 289 -11.55 10.72 -2.32
C ALA A 289 -10.27 10.88 -3.15
N PRO A 290 -10.37 11.35 -4.41
CA PRO A 290 -9.20 11.53 -5.25
C PRO A 290 -8.30 12.66 -4.74
N LEU A 291 -7.00 12.50 -4.92
CA LEU A 291 -5.98 13.53 -4.73
C LEU A 291 -5.49 14.01 -6.10
N PHE A 292 -5.25 15.32 -6.22
CA PHE A 292 -4.74 15.96 -7.42
C PHE A 292 -3.48 16.78 -7.13
N ALA A 293 -2.65 17.02 -8.14
CA ALA A 293 -1.54 17.94 -7.98
C ALA A 293 -2.04 19.35 -7.61
N GLY A 294 -1.28 20.02 -6.74
CA GLY A 294 -1.64 21.28 -6.08
C GLY A 294 -2.42 21.10 -4.77
N ASP A 295 -2.94 19.90 -4.46
CA ASP A 295 -3.53 19.62 -3.16
C ASP A 295 -2.43 19.41 -2.10
N THR A 296 -2.67 19.88 -0.88
CA THR A 296 -1.79 19.69 0.29
C THR A 296 -2.32 18.59 1.20
N VAL A 297 -1.51 17.56 1.44
CA VAL A 297 -1.85 16.42 2.28
C VAL A 297 -1.44 16.67 3.73
N TYR A 298 -2.36 16.45 4.66
CA TYR A 298 -2.11 16.35 6.10
C TYR A 298 -2.47 14.94 6.58
N ALA A 299 -2.04 14.57 7.79
CA ALA A 299 -2.38 13.28 8.37
C ALA A 299 -2.59 13.34 9.88
N TRP A 300 -3.36 12.39 10.41
CA TRP A 300 -3.45 12.11 11.84
C TRP A 300 -3.64 10.61 12.07
N SER A 301 -3.31 10.15 13.27
CA SER A 301 -3.45 8.74 13.64
C SER A 301 -4.27 8.53 14.91
N GLU A 302 -4.97 7.39 14.98
CA GLU A 302 -5.66 6.89 16.18
C GLU A 302 -5.02 5.56 16.59
N VAL A 303 -4.69 5.39 17.88
CA VAL A 303 -4.26 4.09 18.42
C VAL A 303 -5.49 3.23 18.69
N LEU A 304 -5.76 2.28 17.80
CA LEU A 304 -6.93 1.40 17.90
C LEU A 304 -6.70 0.26 18.89
N GLU A 305 -5.48 -0.26 18.95
CA GLU A 305 -5.15 -1.46 19.73
C GLU A 305 -3.67 -1.47 20.10
N LYS A 306 -3.35 -2.10 21.24
CA LYS A 306 -1.98 -2.45 21.63
C LYS A 306 -1.91 -3.95 21.83
N ALA A 307 -0.89 -4.58 21.28
CA ALA A 307 -0.65 -6.01 21.46
C ALA A 307 0.81 -6.29 21.79
N GLU A 308 1.03 -7.28 22.66
CA GLU A 308 2.32 -7.92 22.82
C GLU A 308 2.47 -9.03 21.78
N LEU A 309 3.69 -9.25 21.30
CA LEU A 309 3.97 -10.34 20.36
C LEU A 309 4.42 -11.58 21.16
N PRO A 310 3.88 -12.78 20.87
CA PRO A 310 4.28 -14.00 21.55
C PRO A 310 5.80 -14.21 21.51
N GLY A 311 6.42 -14.38 22.69
CA GLY A 311 7.85 -14.64 22.81
C GLY A 311 8.77 -13.43 22.56
N ARG A 312 8.22 -12.23 22.41
CA ARG A 312 8.99 -10.99 22.17
C ARG A 312 8.81 -9.99 23.31
N SER A 313 9.92 -9.54 23.88
CA SER A 313 9.97 -8.48 24.90
C SER A 313 10.68 -7.22 24.42
N ASP A 314 11.26 -7.26 23.23
CA ASP A 314 12.00 -6.17 22.60
C ASP A 314 11.06 -5.21 21.84
N VAL A 315 10.01 -5.73 21.19
CA VAL A 315 9.02 -4.95 20.44
C VAL A 315 7.59 -5.20 20.90
N GLY A 316 6.75 -4.19 20.78
CA GLY A 316 5.30 -4.28 20.89
C GLY A 316 4.63 -3.84 19.59
N ALA A 317 3.37 -4.22 19.41
CA ALA A 317 2.56 -3.84 18.26
C ALA A 317 1.52 -2.76 18.63
N LEU A 318 1.35 -1.78 17.75
CA LEU A 318 0.22 -0.84 17.77
C LEU A 318 -0.60 -1.03 16.50
N ARG A 319 -1.91 -1.21 16.66
CA ARG A 319 -2.84 -1.10 15.54
C ARG A 319 -3.24 0.35 15.44
N LEU A 320 -2.99 0.93 14.28
CA LEU A 320 -3.21 2.34 14.04
C LEU A 320 -4.25 2.49 12.93
N ARG A 321 -5.15 3.46 13.11
CA ARG A 321 -5.79 4.12 11.98
C ARG A 321 -4.93 5.30 11.59
N LEU A 322 -4.52 5.39 10.33
CA LEU A 322 -3.88 6.56 9.74
C LEU A 322 -4.85 7.17 8.73
N VAL A 323 -5.26 8.40 9.00
CA VAL A 323 -6.14 9.17 8.14
C VAL A 323 -5.33 10.25 7.44
N ALA A 324 -5.54 10.41 6.13
CA ALA A 324 -5.00 11.56 5.40
C ALA A 324 -6.14 12.44 4.90
N THR A 325 -5.91 13.74 4.93
CA THR A 325 -6.81 14.77 4.43
C THR A 325 -6.13 15.61 3.35
N LYS A 326 -6.92 16.28 2.51
CA LYS A 326 -6.41 17.29 1.56
C LYS A 326 -6.93 18.68 1.90
N ASN A 327 -6.04 19.66 1.86
CA ASN A 327 -6.32 21.08 2.11
C ASN A 327 -7.09 21.32 3.41
N LEU A 328 -6.89 20.46 4.41
CA LEU A 328 -7.60 20.45 5.68
C LEU A 328 -6.64 19.96 6.77
N PRO A 329 -6.19 20.83 7.68
CA PRO A 329 -5.42 20.43 8.86
C PRO A 329 -6.18 19.43 9.74
N CYS A 330 -5.46 18.62 10.51
CA CYS A 330 -6.03 17.48 11.22
C CYS A 330 -6.26 17.69 12.73
N ASN A 331 -6.20 18.93 13.22
CA ASN A 331 -6.34 19.27 14.64
C ASN A 331 -7.71 18.92 15.24
N GLU A 332 -8.72 18.68 14.40
CA GLU A 332 -10.07 18.22 14.79
C GLU A 332 -10.32 16.73 14.48
N TYR A 333 -9.29 15.99 14.06
CA TYR A 333 -9.36 14.55 13.74
C TYR A 333 -10.52 14.18 12.79
N PRO A 334 -10.62 14.82 11.61
CA PRO A 334 -11.72 14.57 10.68
C PRO A 334 -11.72 13.11 10.20
N LEU A 335 -12.87 12.43 10.32
CA LEU A 335 -13.07 11.05 9.85
C LEU A 335 -14.43 10.85 9.19
N LYS A 336 -15.50 10.77 9.99
CA LYS A 336 -16.85 10.49 9.52
C LYS A 336 -17.89 11.37 10.20
N LEU A 337 -18.90 11.76 9.43
CA LEU A 337 -20.13 12.39 9.89
C LEU A 337 -21.28 11.41 9.63
N GLY A 338 -21.65 10.65 10.67
CA GLY A 338 -22.53 9.47 10.50
C GLY A 338 -21.84 8.38 9.67
N ASP A 339 -22.51 7.94 8.60
CA ASP A 339 -21.99 6.88 7.71
C ASP A 339 -21.07 7.40 6.58
N GLN A 340 -20.99 8.72 6.40
CA GLN A 340 -20.21 9.34 5.34
C GLN A 340 -18.88 9.86 5.86
N TYR A 341 -17.83 9.80 5.03
CA TYR A 341 -16.55 10.42 5.37
C TYR A 341 -16.69 11.95 5.37
N ALA A 342 -16.00 12.60 6.31
CA ALA A 342 -15.93 14.05 6.37
C ALA A 342 -15.28 14.61 5.08
N GLY A 343 -15.72 15.80 4.68
CA GLY A 343 -15.11 16.50 3.55
C GLY A 343 -13.61 16.70 3.77
N GLY A 344 -12.81 16.45 2.74
CA GLY A 344 -11.35 16.55 2.81
C GLY A 344 -10.63 15.24 3.15
N VAL A 345 -11.30 14.24 3.74
CA VAL A 345 -10.67 12.91 3.97
C VAL A 345 -10.42 12.21 2.63
N ILE A 346 -9.18 11.76 2.41
CA ILE A 346 -8.74 11.08 1.20
C ILE A 346 -8.22 9.66 1.45
N LEU A 347 -7.79 9.36 2.68
CA LEU A 347 -7.29 8.04 3.08
C LEU A 347 -7.81 7.68 4.47
N ASP A 348 -8.20 6.42 4.65
CA ASP A 348 -8.45 5.77 5.94
C ASP A 348 -7.76 4.40 5.89
N LEU A 349 -6.60 4.29 6.55
CA LEU A 349 -5.73 3.12 6.56
C LEU A 349 -5.72 2.48 7.95
N ASP A 350 -5.95 1.18 8.04
CA ASP A 350 -5.86 0.39 9.26
C ASP A 350 -4.69 -0.60 9.12
N TYR A 351 -3.71 -0.50 10.01
CA TYR A 351 -2.43 -1.19 9.88
C TYR A 351 -1.77 -1.43 11.25
N TRP A 352 -0.84 -2.38 11.30
CA TRP A 352 -0.04 -2.67 12.47
C TRP A 352 1.38 -2.14 12.28
N VAL A 353 1.91 -1.48 13.31
CA VAL A 353 3.31 -1.09 13.40
C VAL A 353 3.98 -1.73 14.61
N LEU A 354 5.28 -1.99 14.49
CA LEU A 354 6.13 -2.43 15.59
C LEU A 354 7.04 -1.29 16.03
N LEU A 355 7.25 -1.21 17.34
CA LEU A 355 8.17 -0.27 17.97
C LEU A 355 8.78 -0.87 19.24
N PRO A 356 9.92 -0.33 19.72
CA PRO A 356 10.56 -0.79 20.95
C PRO A 356 9.60 -0.73 22.14
N ARG A 357 9.70 -1.70 23.06
CA ARG A 357 8.90 -1.72 24.29
C ARG A 357 9.31 -0.66 25.30
#